data_AF-A0A956THS0-F1
#
_entry.id   AF-A0A956THS0-F1
#
_cell.length_a   1.000
_cell.length_b   1.000
_cell.length_c   1.000
_cell.angle_alpha   90.00
_cell.angle_beta   90.00
_cell.angle_gamma   90.00
#
_symmetry.space_group_name_H-M   'P 1'
#
loop_
_entity.id
_entity.type
_entity.pdbx_description
1 polymer ?
#
loop_
_entity_poly.entity_id
_entity_poly.type
_entity_poly.pdbx_seq_one_letter_code
_entity_poly.pdbx_strand_id
1 'polypeptide(L)'
;MTLEFLQQELLKVGGVSFTPLGLLTALVSFVLVFVFAILVSRLLARGLSKVAIVEEGERYAISRIAYYLILIFGALACLEGLGIAIGRPFLTLGGTSISLFSLSTFFALSALVLVGSQIAGRAVANTLLNKAHFDEGLRYAIGRITYYVLLVTGMMAALQTIGVQLGSITVLIGALGVGIGFGLQNI
;
A
#
# COMPACT_ATOMS: atom_id res chain seq x y z
N MET A 1 -23.44 39.79 13.09
CA MET A 1 -22.21 39.81 13.92
C MET A 1 -21.63 38.41 14.19
N THR A 2 -22.08 37.33 13.55
CA THR A 2 -21.89 35.98 14.14
C THR A 2 -21.03 34.99 13.36
N LEU A 3 -20.56 35.30 12.14
CA LEU A 3 -19.71 34.38 11.35
C LEU A 3 -18.35 34.95 10.93
N GLU A 4 -18.14 36.27 11.00
CA GLU A 4 -16.85 36.89 10.63
C GLU A 4 -15.72 36.46 11.57
N PHE A 5 -16.01 36.25 12.87
CA PHE A 5 -15.05 35.72 13.82
C PHE A 5 -14.44 34.37 13.39
N LEU A 6 -15.23 33.51 12.72
CA LEU A 6 -14.75 32.19 12.27
C LEU A 6 -13.77 32.28 11.09
N GLN A 7 -13.73 33.41 10.39
CA GLN A 7 -12.79 33.66 9.28
C GLN A 7 -11.60 34.53 9.70
N GLN A 8 -11.53 34.97 10.96
CA GLN A 8 -10.37 35.72 11.44
C GLN A 8 -9.13 34.83 11.48
N GLU A 9 -7.99 35.39 11.08
CA GLU A 9 -6.70 34.70 11.16
C GLU A 9 -6.28 34.63 12.64
N LEU A 10 -6.24 33.42 13.20
CA LEU A 10 -5.79 33.19 14.58
C LEU A 10 -4.27 33.14 14.67
N LEU A 11 -3.65 32.44 13.71
CA LEU A 11 -2.23 32.11 13.73
C LEU A 11 -1.72 32.04 12.31
N LYS A 12 -0.53 32.58 12.05
CA LYS A 12 0.14 32.50 10.75
C LYS A 12 1.49 31.82 10.92
N VAL A 13 1.65 30.63 10.34
CA VAL A 13 2.90 29.86 10.40
C VAL A 13 3.29 29.50 8.98
N GLY A 14 4.51 29.88 8.57
CA GLY A 14 5.04 29.53 7.25
C GLY A 14 4.21 30.03 6.06
N GLY A 15 3.45 31.12 6.22
CA GLY A 15 2.55 31.64 5.17
C GLY A 15 1.16 31.01 5.12
N VAL A 16 0.89 30.00 5.96
CA VAL A 16 -0.44 29.40 6.14
C VAL A 16 -1.16 30.14 7.26
N SER A 17 -2.35 30.68 6.96
CA SER A 17 -3.22 31.27 7.98
C SER A 17 -4.22 30.24 8.50
N PHE A 18 -4.16 30.01 9.81
CA PHE A 18 -5.10 29.15 10.51
C PHE A 18 -6.28 29.99 10.95
N THR A 19 -7.46 29.64 10.46
CA THR A 19 -8.74 30.23 10.88
C THR A 19 -9.46 29.25 11.81
N PRO A 20 -10.32 29.74 12.74
CA PRO A 20 -11.12 28.87 13.60
C PRO A 20 -11.99 27.91 12.77
N LEU A 21 -12.52 28.38 11.64
CA LEU A 21 -13.27 27.55 10.70
C LEU A 21 -12.40 26.45 10.10
N GLY A 22 -11.20 26.77 9.62
CA GLY A 22 -10.28 25.79 9.03
C GLY A 22 -9.85 24.70 10.03
N LEU A 23 -9.62 25.08 11.28
CA LEU A 23 -9.32 24.11 12.34
C LEU A 23 -10.53 23.21 12.65
N LEU A 24 -11.74 23.78 12.67
CA LEU A 24 -12.96 23.03 12.90
C LEU A 24 -13.27 22.06 11.76
N THR A 25 -13.10 22.48 10.50
CA THR A 25 -13.29 21.60 9.33
C THR A 25 -12.25 20.48 9.30
N ALA A 26 -11.00 20.77 9.66
CA ALA A 26 -9.94 19.77 9.78
C ALA A 26 -10.22 18.75 10.90
N LEU A 27 -10.70 19.21 12.05
CA LEU A 27 -11.07 18.32 13.15
C LEU A 27 -12.22 17.40 12.76
N VAL A 28 -13.28 17.96 12.16
CA VAL A 28 -14.43 17.19 11.70
C VAL A 28 -14.03 16.19 10.61
N SER A 29 -13.22 16.61 9.62
CA SER A 29 -12.75 15.71 8.57
C SER A 29 -11.87 14.59 9.13
N PHE A 30 -11.01 14.87 10.11
CA PHE A 30 -10.19 13.86 10.78
C PHE A 30 -11.06 12.85 11.54
N VAL A 31 -12.07 13.31 12.28
CA VAL A 31 -13.02 12.43 12.97
C VAL A 31 -13.79 11.56 11.96
N LEU A 32 -14.23 12.13 10.84
CA LEU A 32 -14.90 11.39 9.78
C LEU A 32 -13.99 10.33 9.15
N VAL A 33 -12.73 10.69 8.84
CA VAL A 33 -11.71 9.75 8.36
C VAL A 33 -11.50 8.62 9.37
N PHE A 34 -11.41 8.94 10.66
CA PHE A 34 -11.20 7.96 11.72
C PHE A 34 -12.37 6.97 11.80
N VAL A 35 -13.60 7.47 11.83
CA VAL A 35 -14.81 6.64 11.82
C VAL A 35 -14.89 5.81 10.54
N PHE A 36 -14.62 6.42 9.39
CA PHE A 36 -14.59 5.74 8.10
C PHE A 36 -13.54 4.63 8.06
N ALA A 37 -12.33 4.86 8.58
CA ALA A 37 -11.28 3.86 8.69
C ALA A 37 -11.72 2.66 9.53
N ILE A 38 -12.40 2.90 10.66
CA ILE A 38 -12.97 1.83 11.49
C ILE A 38 -14.04 1.05 10.72
N LEU A 39 -14.97 1.75 10.07
CA LEU A 39 -16.07 1.12 9.33
C LEU A 39 -15.54 0.26 8.19
N VAL A 40 -14.68 0.82 7.33
CA VAL A 40 -14.08 0.10 6.20
C VAL A 40 -13.28 -1.11 6.68
N SER A 41 -12.44 -0.96 7.70
CA SER A 41 -11.63 -2.07 8.21
C SER A 41 -12.49 -3.18 8.80
N ARG A 42 -13.61 -2.84 9.46
CA ARG A 42 -14.59 -3.83 9.96
C ARG A 42 -15.34 -4.52 8.83
N LEU A 43 -15.78 -3.78 7.82
CA LEU A 43 -16.48 -4.34 6.66
C LEU A 43 -15.54 -5.27 5.86
N LEU A 44 -14.29 -4.85 5.69
CA LEU A 44 -13.25 -5.63 5.04
C LEU A 44 -12.95 -6.91 5.82
N ALA A 45 -12.80 -6.86 7.14
CA ALA A 45 -12.65 -8.05 7.99
C ALA A 45 -13.82 -9.04 7.80
N ARG A 46 -15.06 -8.54 7.76
CA ARG A 46 -16.26 -9.34 7.54
C ARG A 46 -16.37 -9.92 6.13
N GLY A 47 -15.88 -9.21 5.11
CA GLY A 47 -15.80 -9.71 3.75
C GLY A 47 -14.77 -10.83 3.65
N LEU A 48 -13.57 -10.59 4.18
CA LEU A 48 -12.46 -11.54 4.18
C LEU A 48 -12.76 -12.80 5.00
N SER A 49 -13.56 -12.72 6.07
CA SER A 49 -13.96 -13.92 6.83
C SER A 49 -14.80 -14.90 6.01
N LYS A 50 -15.36 -14.50 4.86
CA LYS A 50 -16.07 -15.40 3.94
C LYS A 50 -15.14 -16.07 2.92
N VAL A 51 -13.87 -15.69 2.86
CA VAL A 51 -12.89 -16.19 1.89
C VAL A 51 -12.07 -17.30 2.53
N ALA A 52 -12.30 -18.55 2.10
CA ALA A 52 -11.67 -19.74 2.70
C ALA A 52 -10.13 -19.77 2.60
N ILE A 53 -9.54 -19.02 1.65
CA ILE A 53 -8.09 -18.99 1.43
C ILE A 53 -7.38 -18.06 2.44
N VAL A 54 -8.12 -17.11 3.03
CA VAL A 54 -7.56 -16.07 3.90
C VAL A 54 -7.56 -16.57 5.35
N GLU A 55 -6.37 -16.70 5.93
CA GLU A 55 -6.21 -17.13 7.32
C GLU A 55 -6.63 -16.03 8.30
N GLU A 56 -6.92 -16.40 9.55
CA GLU A 56 -7.32 -15.43 10.57
C GLU A 56 -6.24 -14.38 10.85
N GLY A 57 -4.96 -14.80 10.85
CA GLY A 57 -3.82 -13.92 11.00
C GLY A 57 -3.70 -12.93 9.84
N GLU A 58 -3.93 -13.38 8.61
CA GLU A 58 -3.93 -12.53 7.42
C GLU A 58 -5.10 -11.55 7.44
N ARG A 59 -6.31 -12.02 7.75
CA ARG A 59 -7.49 -11.15 7.88
C ARG A 59 -7.23 -10.01 8.87
N TYR A 60 -6.62 -10.33 10.02
CA TYR A 60 -6.24 -9.34 11.00
C TYR A 60 -5.19 -8.35 10.49
N ALA A 61 -4.15 -8.86 9.84
CA ALA A 61 -3.11 -8.05 9.23
C ALA A 61 -3.69 -7.10 8.17
N ILE A 62 -4.52 -7.60 7.24
CA ILE A 62 -5.14 -6.80 6.19
C ILE A 62 -6.05 -5.73 6.79
N SER A 63 -6.84 -6.07 7.79
CA SER A 63 -7.74 -5.12 8.44
C SER A 63 -6.96 -4.00 9.15
N ARG A 64 -5.86 -4.33 9.84
CA ARG A 64 -4.97 -3.34 10.46
C ARG A 64 -4.25 -2.49 9.43
N ILE A 65 -3.73 -3.09 8.37
CA ILE A 65 -3.06 -2.38 7.27
C ILE A 65 -4.05 -1.40 6.63
N ALA A 66 -5.25 -1.85 6.28
CA ALA A 66 -6.30 -1.00 5.72
C ALA A 66 -6.64 0.18 6.64
N TYR A 67 -6.79 -0.08 7.94
CA TYR A 67 -7.03 0.96 8.94
C TYR A 67 -5.94 2.03 8.94
N TYR A 68 -4.67 1.62 9.03
CA TYR A 68 -3.55 2.56 9.05
C TYR A 68 -3.35 3.29 7.72
N LEU A 69 -3.62 2.63 6.60
CA LEU A 69 -3.58 3.27 5.28
C LEU A 69 -4.65 4.36 5.15
N ILE A 70 -5.90 4.07 5.54
CA ILE A 70 -6.96 5.08 5.47
C ILE A 70 -6.64 6.25 6.41
N LEU A 71 -6.13 5.96 7.61
CA LEU A 71 -5.71 7.01 8.55
C LEU A 71 -4.57 7.87 8.00
N ILE A 72 -3.53 7.28 7.42
CA ILE A 72 -2.40 8.07 6.92
C ILE A 72 -2.83 8.93 5.74
N PHE A 73 -3.59 8.38 4.77
CA PHE A 73 -4.10 9.15 3.64
C PHE A 73 -5.05 10.27 4.08
N GLY A 74 -5.97 9.97 4.99
CA GLY A 74 -6.91 10.97 5.48
C GLY A 74 -6.25 12.02 6.39
N ALA A 75 -5.21 11.67 7.14
CA ALA A 75 -4.41 12.65 7.89
C ALA A 75 -3.64 13.57 6.94
N LEU A 76 -3.00 13.04 5.89
CA LEU A 76 -2.33 13.84 4.87
C LEU A 76 -3.31 14.78 4.16
N ALA A 77 -4.50 14.29 3.79
CA ALA A 77 -5.55 15.10 3.18
C ALA A 77 -6.08 16.19 4.13
N CYS A 78 -6.22 15.90 5.42
CA CYS A 78 -6.64 16.87 6.43
C CYS A 78 -5.61 18.00 6.58
N LEU A 79 -4.33 17.65 6.65
CA LEU A 79 -3.24 18.63 6.72
C LEU A 79 -3.14 19.47 5.43
N GLU A 80 -3.35 18.87 4.26
CA GLU A 80 -3.43 19.61 2.99
C GLU A 80 -4.62 20.57 2.95
N GLY A 81 -5.78 20.15 3.47
CA GLY A 81 -6.96 21.00 3.64
C GLY A 81 -6.75 22.17 4.61
N LEU A 82 -5.81 22.07 5.55
CA LEU A 82 -5.36 23.18 6.40
C LEU A 82 -4.41 24.15 5.69
N GLY A 83 -4.05 23.88 4.42
CA GLY A 83 -3.11 24.69 3.65
C GLY A 83 -1.65 24.29 3.84
N ILE A 84 -1.36 23.21 4.58
CA ILE A 84 0.00 22.68 4.69
C ILE A 84 0.34 21.94 3.40
N ALA A 85 1.35 22.42 2.68
CA ALA A 85 1.67 21.96 1.32
C ALA A 85 2.36 20.58 1.27
N ILE A 86 1.66 19.54 1.70
CA ILE A 86 2.11 18.14 1.74
C ILE A 86 2.18 17.50 0.36
N GLY A 87 1.33 17.95 -0.57
CA GLY A 87 1.34 17.52 -1.96
C GLY A 87 2.56 17.98 -2.75
N ARG A 88 3.34 18.94 -2.22
CA ARG A 88 4.56 19.40 -2.89
C ARG A 88 5.65 18.32 -2.79
N PRO A 89 6.43 18.11 -3.85
CA PRO A 89 7.54 17.17 -3.79
C PRO A 89 8.57 17.65 -2.78
N PHE A 90 8.93 16.78 -1.85
CA PHE A 90 9.97 17.04 -0.87
C PHE A 90 11.35 16.64 -1.40
N LEU A 91 11.39 15.74 -2.38
CA LEU A 91 12.64 15.20 -2.91
C LEU A 91 12.50 14.81 -4.38
N THR A 92 13.47 15.20 -5.20
CA THR A 92 13.54 14.83 -6.61
C THR A 92 14.66 13.82 -6.82
N LEU A 93 14.33 12.58 -7.19
CA LEU A 93 15.29 11.50 -7.47
C LEU A 93 15.18 11.10 -8.94
N GLY A 94 16.27 11.18 -9.69
CA GLY A 94 16.32 10.68 -11.08
C GLY A 94 15.26 11.27 -12.02
N GLY A 95 14.88 12.54 -11.82
CA GLY A 95 13.83 13.22 -12.59
C GLY A 95 12.41 13.03 -12.03
N THR A 96 12.26 12.31 -10.93
CA THR A 96 10.96 11.98 -10.32
C THR A 96 10.74 12.75 -9.04
N SER A 97 9.61 13.45 -8.99
CA SER A 97 9.16 14.26 -7.85
C SER A 97 8.44 13.41 -6.81
N ILE A 98 9.09 13.16 -5.68
CA ILE A 98 8.55 12.36 -4.58
C ILE A 98 7.90 13.30 -3.55
N SER A 99 6.60 13.13 -3.34
CA SER A 99 5.82 13.78 -2.28
C SER A 99 5.52 12.79 -1.15
N LEU A 100 4.98 13.31 -0.03
CA LEU A 100 4.51 12.46 1.07
C LEU A 100 3.36 11.55 0.63
N PHE A 101 2.51 12.02 -0.28
CA PHE A 101 1.48 11.19 -0.91
C PHE A 101 2.09 10.06 -1.73
N SER A 102 3.10 10.35 -2.58
CA SER A 102 3.79 9.31 -3.34
C SER A 102 4.35 8.22 -2.42
N LEU A 103 5.00 8.61 -1.33
CA LEU A 103 5.55 7.66 -0.36
C LEU A 103 4.45 6.81 0.31
N SER A 104 3.35 7.44 0.73
CA SER A 104 2.21 6.71 1.29
C SER A 104 1.58 5.73 0.30
N THR A 105 1.49 6.11 -0.99
CA THR A 105 1.03 5.24 -2.08
C THR A 105 1.97 4.06 -2.29
N PHE A 106 3.28 4.28 -2.27
CA PHE A 106 4.27 3.19 -2.38
C PHE A 106 4.12 2.16 -1.26
N PHE A 107 4.01 2.61 0.00
CA PHE A 107 3.80 1.70 1.13
C PHE A 107 2.46 0.97 1.05
N ALA A 108 1.40 1.65 0.62
CA ALA A 108 0.09 1.04 0.41
C ALA A 108 0.12 -0.08 -0.63
N LEU A 109 0.72 0.19 -1.79
CA LEU A 109 0.87 -0.80 -2.86
C LEU A 109 1.79 -1.95 -2.44
N SER A 110 2.89 -1.65 -1.75
CA SER A 110 3.80 -2.68 -1.24
C SER A 110 3.10 -3.61 -0.25
N ALA A 111 2.27 -3.07 0.65
CA ALA A 111 1.48 -3.87 1.58
C ALA A 111 0.45 -4.74 0.86
N LEU A 112 -0.21 -4.20 -0.17
CA LEU A 112 -1.14 -4.96 -1.02
C LEU A 112 -0.43 -6.11 -1.74
N VAL A 113 0.75 -5.86 -2.30
CA VAL A 113 1.56 -6.88 -2.99
C VAL A 113 2.01 -7.96 -2.01
N LEU A 114 2.49 -7.59 -0.82
CA LEU A 114 2.92 -8.56 0.21
C LEU A 114 1.80 -9.52 0.59
N VAL A 115 0.62 -8.98 0.90
CA VAL A 115 -0.56 -9.78 1.24
C VAL A 115 -1.02 -10.60 0.03
N GLY A 116 -1.18 -9.96 -1.12
CA GLY A 116 -1.69 -10.60 -2.34
C GLY A 116 -0.83 -11.76 -2.79
N SER A 117 0.49 -11.60 -2.76
CA SER A 117 1.44 -12.66 -3.10
C SER A 117 1.37 -13.84 -2.12
N GLN A 118 1.19 -13.60 -0.82
CA GLN A 118 1.05 -14.69 0.16
C GLN A 118 -0.22 -15.51 -0.08
N ILE A 119 -1.36 -14.83 -0.25
CA ILE A 119 -2.64 -15.48 -0.52
C ILE A 119 -2.57 -16.25 -1.84
N ALA A 120 -2.00 -15.65 -2.89
CA ALA A 120 -1.87 -16.28 -4.20
C ALA A 120 -0.96 -17.52 -4.17
N GLY A 121 0.21 -17.43 -3.52
CA GLY A 121 1.12 -18.57 -3.36
C GLY A 121 0.46 -19.73 -2.63
N ARG A 122 -0.30 -19.44 -1.56
CA ARG A 122 -1.07 -20.45 -0.83
C ARG A 122 -2.22 -21.02 -1.66
N ALA A 123 -2.95 -20.18 -2.41
CA ALA A 123 -4.02 -20.62 -3.28
C ALA A 123 -3.52 -21.62 -4.34
N VAL A 124 -2.36 -21.35 -4.94
CA VAL A 124 -1.72 -22.25 -5.91
C VAL A 124 -1.34 -23.57 -5.23
N ALA A 125 -0.66 -23.53 -4.08
CA ALA A 125 -0.28 -24.73 -3.35
C ALA A 125 -1.51 -25.60 -2.99
N ASN A 126 -2.58 -24.99 -2.46
CA ASN A 126 -3.82 -25.66 -2.07
C ASN A 126 -4.59 -26.25 -3.27
N THR A 127 -4.55 -25.56 -4.42
CA THR A 127 -5.19 -26.08 -5.64
C THR A 127 -4.48 -27.33 -6.15
N LEU A 128 -3.14 -27.35 -6.07
CA LEU A 128 -2.33 -28.51 -6.43
C LEU A 128 -2.52 -29.67 -5.45
N LEU A 129 -2.69 -29.38 -4.14
CA LEU A 129 -3.06 -30.36 -3.11
C LEU A 129 -4.34 -31.13 -3.44
N ASN A 130 -5.36 -30.44 -3.95
CA ASN A 130 -6.67 -31.03 -4.21
C ASN A 130 -6.80 -31.74 -5.57
N LYS A 131 -5.90 -31.47 -6.52
CA LYS A 131 -6.06 -31.90 -7.92
C LYS A 131 -4.93 -32.75 -8.48
N ALA A 132 -3.73 -32.74 -7.90
CA ALA A 132 -2.55 -33.34 -8.50
C ALA A 132 -1.81 -34.28 -7.55
N HIS A 133 -1.34 -35.43 -8.02
CA HIS A 133 -0.52 -36.40 -7.27
C HIS A 133 0.92 -35.92 -6.98
N PHE A 134 1.18 -34.62 -6.96
CA PHE A 134 2.51 -34.09 -6.69
C PHE A 134 2.93 -34.35 -5.24
N ASP A 135 4.22 -34.61 -5.03
CA ASP A 135 4.80 -34.69 -3.69
C ASP A 135 4.67 -33.36 -2.94
N GLU A 136 4.52 -33.44 -1.62
CA GLU A 136 4.33 -32.28 -0.74
C GLU A 136 5.44 -31.23 -0.89
N GLY A 137 6.69 -31.68 -1.05
CA GLY A 137 7.84 -30.81 -1.29
C GLY A 137 7.74 -30.03 -2.60
N LEU A 138 7.28 -30.65 -3.69
CA LEU A 138 7.12 -29.99 -4.98
C LEU A 138 6.00 -28.93 -4.93
N ARG A 139 4.91 -29.23 -4.23
CA ARG A 139 3.79 -28.29 -4.04
C ARG A 139 4.21 -27.06 -3.25
N TYR A 140 4.94 -27.26 -2.15
CA TYR A 140 5.48 -26.16 -1.35
C TYR A 140 6.44 -25.30 -2.19
N ALA A 141 7.32 -25.93 -2.97
CA ALA A 141 8.23 -25.23 -3.86
C ALA A 141 7.47 -24.37 -4.89
N ILE A 142 6.46 -24.91 -5.56
CA ILE A 142 5.67 -24.16 -6.55
C ILE A 142 4.96 -22.97 -5.90
N GLY A 143 4.28 -23.18 -4.77
CA GLY A 143 3.61 -22.09 -4.05
C GLY A 143 4.59 -20.98 -3.63
N ARG A 144 5.80 -21.36 -3.21
CA ARG A 144 6.85 -20.42 -2.83
C ARG A 144 7.43 -19.67 -4.03
N ILE A 145 7.63 -20.34 -5.16
CA ILE A 145 8.05 -19.71 -6.41
C ILE A 145 6.98 -18.70 -6.86
N THR A 146 5.71 -19.08 -6.85
CA THR A 146 4.60 -18.16 -7.16
C THR A 146 4.62 -16.92 -6.26
N TYR A 147 4.80 -17.11 -4.94
CA TYR A 147 4.93 -16.00 -4.00
C TYR A 147 6.06 -15.03 -4.41
N TYR A 148 7.27 -15.54 -4.66
CA TYR A 148 8.42 -14.69 -5.00
C TYR A 148 8.27 -13.99 -6.35
N VAL A 149 7.73 -14.67 -7.36
CA VAL A 149 7.49 -14.07 -8.69
C VAL A 149 6.50 -12.91 -8.57
N LEU A 150 5.38 -13.11 -7.88
CA LEU A 150 4.38 -12.06 -7.67
C LEU A 150 4.91 -10.93 -6.79
N LEU A 151 5.70 -11.26 -5.76
CA LEU A 151 6.31 -10.27 -4.88
C LEU A 151 7.26 -9.35 -5.65
N VAL A 152 8.20 -9.93 -6.41
CA VAL A 152 9.21 -9.16 -7.16
C VAL A 152 8.53 -8.29 -8.21
N THR A 153 7.66 -8.88 -9.04
CA THR A 153 6.98 -8.14 -10.11
C THR A 153 6.04 -7.06 -9.56
N GLY A 154 5.31 -7.35 -8.48
CA GLY A 154 4.43 -6.37 -7.82
C GLY A 154 5.20 -5.22 -7.15
N MET A 155 6.34 -5.50 -6.50
CA MET A 155 7.19 -4.45 -5.91
C MET A 155 7.80 -3.54 -6.98
N MET A 156 8.18 -4.11 -8.13
CA MET A 156 8.63 -3.34 -9.28
C MET A 156 7.51 -2.43 -9.80
N ALA A 157 6.29 -2.95 -9.96
CA ALA A 157 5.15 -2.13 -10.35
C ALA A 157 4.89 -1.00 -9.33
N ALA A 158 4.94 -1.28 -8.03
CA ALA A 158 4.77 -0.29 -6.97
C ALA A 158 5.82 0.84 -7.05
N LEU A 159 7.09 0.51 -7.26
CA LEU A 159 8.15 1.49 -7.48
C LEU A 159 7.91 2.34 -8.74
N GLN A 160 7.44 1.72 -9.82
CA GLN A 160 7.14 2.45 -11.05
C GLN A 160 5.97 3.43 -10.89
N THR A 161 4.96 3.11 -10.07
CA THR A 161 3.83 4.03 -9.82
C THR A 161 4.24 5.36 -9.18
N ILE A 162 5.32 5.36 -8.38
CA ILE A 162 5.88 6.58 -7.81
C ILE A 162 6.95 7.22 -8.69
N GLY A 163 7.10 6.73 -9.93
CA GLY A 163 7.96 7.26 -10.97
C GLY A 163 9.42 6.79 -10.91
N VAL A 164 9.75 5.77 -10.13
CA VAL A 164 11.11 5.20 -10.13
C VAL A 164 11.35 4.47 -11.45
N GLN A 165 12.40 4.84 -12.17
CA GLN A 165 12.78 4.20 -13.42
C GLN A 165 13.55 2.90 -13.14
N LEU A 166 12.93 1.77 -13.41
CA LEU A 166 13.51 0.45 -13.14
C LEU A 166 14.23 -0.18 -14.34
N GLY A 167 14.30 0.50 -15.50
CA GLY A 167 14.74 -0.10 -16.77
C GLY A 167 16.01 -0.94 -16.65
N SER A 168 17.08 -0.39 -16.07
CA SER A 168 18.36 -1.09 -15.88
C SER A 168 18.26 -2.28 -14.91
N ILE A 169 17.46 -2.16 -13.84
CA ILE A 169 17.26 -3.23 -12.85
C ILE A 169 16.47 -4.38 -13.47
N THR A 170 15.42 -4.08 -14.25
CA THR A 170 14.61 -5.09 -14.93
C THR A 170 15.46 -5.92 -15.90
N VAL A 171 16.33 -5.26 -16.68
CA VAL A 171 17.25 -5.95 -17.60
C VAL A 171 18.23 -6.84 -16.82
N LEU A 172 18.80 -6.34 -15.72
CA LEU A 172 19.70 -7.12 -14.87
C LEU A 172 19.01 -8.36 -14.30
N ILE A 173 17.80 -8.22 -13.74
CA ILE A 173 17.00 -9.33 -13.22
C ILE A 173 16.68 -10.32 -14.33
N GLY A 174 16.35 -9.85 -15.54
CA GLY A 174 16.12 -10.70 -16.70
C GLY A 174 17.35 -11.52 -17.09
N ALA A 175 18.52 -10.88 -17.17
CA ALA A 175 19.79 -11.56 -17.46
C ALA A 175 20.16 -12.59 -16.38
N LEU A 176 19.97 -12.25 -15.10
CA LEU A 176 20.17 -13.18 -13.98
C LEU A 176 19.21 -14.37 -14.07
N GLY A 177 17.93 -14.13 -14.38
CA GLY A 177 16.93 -15.19 -14.55
C GLY A 177 17.29 -16.17 -15.68
N VAL A 178 17.75 -15.65 -16.82
CA VAL A 178 18.26 -16.47 -17.93
C VAL A 178 19.50 -17.26 -17.52
N GLY A 179 20.46 -16.63 -16.82
CA GLY A 179 21.66 -17.29 -16.31
C GLY A 179 21.36 -18.43 -15.32
N ILE A 180 20.42 -18.22 -14.41
CA ILE A 180 19.94 -19.27 -13.50
C ILE A 180 19.28 -20.40 -14.30
N GLY A 181 18.46 -20.08 -15.30
CA GLY A 181 17.82 -21.06 -16.18
C GLY A 181 18.84 -21.95 -16.90
N PHE A 182 19.90 -21.37 -17.47
CA PHE A 182 20.98 -22.14 -18.08
C PHE A 182 21.79 -22.95 -17.06
N GLY A 183 22.03 -22.42 -15.86
CA GLY A 183 22.75 -23.14 -14.80
C GLY A 183 22.00 -24.36 -14.27
N LEU A 184 20.66 -24.28 -14.18
CA LEU A 184 19.80 -25.38 -13.75
C LEU A 184 19.60 -26.46 -14.81
N GLN A 185 19.84 -26.17 -16.09
CA GLN A 185 19.78 -27.18 -17.17
C GLN A 185 20.97 -28.15 -17.14
N ASN A 186 22.05 -27.80 -16.44
CA ASN A 186 23.30 -28.56 -16.43
C ASN A 186 23.39 -29.59 -15.28
N ILE A 187 22.24 -29.89 -14.66
CA ILE A 187 22.05 -30.82 -13.53
C ILE A 187 20.90 -31.76 -13.90
#